data_AF-A0A1B6JVT1-F1
#
_entry.id   AF-A0A1B6JVT1-F1
#
_cell.length_a   1.000
_cell.length_b   1.000
_cell.length_c   1.000
_cell.angle_alpha   90.00
_cell.angle_beta   90.00
_cell.angle_gamma   90.00
#
_symmetry.space_group_name_H-M   'P 1'
#
loop_
_entity.id
_entity.type
_entity.pdbx_description
1 polymer ?
#
loop_
_entity_poly.entity_id
_entity_poly.type
_entity_poly.pdbx_seq_one_letter_code
_entity_poly.pdbx_strand_id
1 'polypeptide(L)'
;TSVRLKLDHACPYKKVRAKRKGQKTVQYDEEAKTLKQDFLAALHRYQITGSENDKKSMVDRKKNYDLKLRNLKRNTVAEYITSADNKSKAIWEVINTEKQCKQRNQICN
;
A
#
# COMPACT_ATOMS: atom_id res chain seq x y z
N THR A 1 16.07 -24.80 32.73
CA THR A 1 15.46 -23.46 32.97
C THR A 1 16.35 -22.25 32.62
N SER A 2 17.62 -22.42 32.21
CA SER A 2 18.58 -21.31 31.99
C SER A 2 18.41 -20.52 30.68
N VAL A 3 17.90 -21.15 29.61
CA VAL A 3 17.87 -20.54 28.27
C VAL A 3 16.78 -19.47 28.12
N ARG A 4 15.58 -19.71 28.67
CA ARG A 4 14.42 -18.81 28.53
C ARG A 4 14.65 -17.46 29.20
N LEU A 5 15.26 -17.46 30.38
CA LEU A 5 15.61 -16.23 31.12
C LEU A 5 16.62 -15.35 30.37
N LYS A 6 17.61 -15.96 29.68
CA LYS A 6 18.58 -15.21 28.87
C LYS A 6 17.95 -14.61 27.62
N LEU A 7 17.03 -15.34 26.99
CA LEU A 7 16.28 -14.86 25.82
C LEU A 7 15.37 -13.68 26.19
N ASP A 8 14.68 -13.75 27.33
CA ASP A 8 13.81 -12.67 27.81
C ASP A 8 14.60 -11.42 28.24
N HIS A 9 15.85 -11.57 28.70
CA HIS A 9 16.74 -10.44 29.03
C HIS A 9 17.34 -9.77 27.79
N ALA A 10 17.75 -10.55 26.79
CA ALA A 10 18.33 -10.02 25.55
C ALA A 10 17.27 -9.40 24.62
N CYS A 11 16.04 -9.92 24.64
CA CYS A 11 14.92 -9.44 23.84
C CYS A 11 13.65 -9.33 24.69
N PRO A 12 13.54 -8.30 25.56
CA PRO A 12 12.38 -8.13 26.43
C PRO A 12 11.11 -7.96 25.61
N TYR A 13 10.12 -8.82 25.90
CA TYR A 13 8.83 -8.82 25.21
C TYR A 13 8.08 -7.49 25.46
N LYS A 14 7.99 -6.65 24.43
CA LYS A 14 7.23 -5.40 24.49
C LYS A 14 5.73 -5.71 24.49
N LYS A 15 5.06 -5.47 25.63
CA LYS A 15 3.59 -5.47 25.75
C LYS A 15 3.02 -4.22 25.06
N VAL A 16 2.96 -4.22 23.73
CA VAL A 16 2.36 -3.12 22.97
C VAL A 16 0.86 -3.34 22.89
N ARG A 17 0.06 -2.34 23.30
CA ARG A 17 -1.41 -2.38 23.13
C ARG A 17 -1.72 -2.54 21.65
N ALA A 18 -2.38 -3.64 21.29
CA ALA A 18 -2.86 -3.84 19.92
C ALA A 18 -3.83 -2.71 19.56
N LYS A 19 -3.46 -1.85 18.60
CA LYS A 19 -4.41 -0.90 18.02
C LYS A 19 -5.50 -1.71 17.32
N ARG A 20 -6.77 -1.36 17.56
CA ARG A 20 -7.91 -1.92 16.82
C ARG A 20 -7.67 -1.64 15.33
N LYS A 21 -7.28 -2.65 14.57
CA LYS A 21 -7.12 -2.54 13.11
C LYS A 21 -8.51 -2.52 12.49
N GLY A 22 -9.10 -1.34 12.41
CA GLY A 22 -10.13 -1.06 11.41
C GLY A 22 -9.46 -0.70 10.09
N GLN A 23 -8.59 -1.57 9.56
CA GLN A 23 -8.10 -1.36 8.21
C GLN A 23 -9.15 -1.92 7.27
N LYS A 24 -9.86 -1.03 6.57
CA LYS A 24 -10.59 -1.41 5.37
C LYS A 24 -9.56 -2.09 4.46
N THR A 25 -9.72 -3.39 4.23
CA THR A 25 -8.93 -4.08 3.22
C THR A 25 -9.29 -3.41 1.91
N VAL A 26 -8.35 -2.66 1.35
CA VAL A 26 -8.47 -2.14 -0.02
C VAL A 26 -8.67 -3.38 -0.88
N GLN A 27 -9.90 -3.56 -1.34
CA GLN A 27 -10.23 -4.59 -2.32
C GLN A 27 -9.47 -4.19 -3.59
N TYR A 28 -8.32 -4.82 -3.81
CA TYR A 28 -7.57 -4.61 -5.03
C TYR A 28 -8.27 -5.35 -6.15
N ASP A 29 -8.70 -4.60 -7.17
CA ASP A 29 -9.23 -5.14 -8.41
C ASP A 29 -8.32 -6.24 -8.96
N GLU A 30 -8.93 -7.28 -9.55
CA GLU A 30 -8.19 -8.34 -10.25
C GLU A 30 -7.27 -7.79 -11.33
N GLU A 31 -7.68 -6.71 -12.02
CA GLU A 31 -6.85 -6.01 -13.01
C GLU A 31 -5.57 -5.40 -12.40
N ALA A 32 -5.64 -4.89 -11.16
CA ALA A 32 -4.43 -4.39 -10.50
C ALA A 32 -3.48 -5.54 -10.14
N LYS A 33 -4.01 -6.74 -9.86
CA LYS A 33 -3.18 -7.93 -9.59
C LYS A 33 -2.50 -8.43 -10.86
N THR A 34 -3.19 -8.46 -12.00
CA THR A 34 -2.59 -8.85 -13.28
C THR A 34 -1.49 -7.86 -13.69
N LEU A 35 -1.75 -6.55 -13.60
CA LEU A 35 -0.73 -5.52 -13.87
C LEU A 35 0.49 -5.62 -12.94
N LYS A 36 0.28 -5.99 -11.68
CA LYS A 36 1.37 -6.25 -10.74
C LYS A 36 2.21 -7.45 -11.19
N GLN A 37 1.57 -8.56 -11.55
CA GLN A 37 2.27 -9.75 -12.04
C GLN A 37 3.06 -9.44 -13.31
N ASP A 38 2.47 -8.68 -14.23
CA ASP A 38 3.11 -8.22 -15.47
C ASP A 38 4.35 -7.37 -15.22
N PHE A 39 4.27 -6.44 -14.26
CA PHE A 39 5.42 -5.64 -13.85
C PHE A 39 6.51 -6.52 -13.23
N LEU A 40 6.17 -7.43 -12.33
CA LEU A 40 7.15 -8.32 -11.69
C LEU A 40 7.84 -9.24 -12.70
N ALA A 41 7.11 -9.76 -13.68
CA ALA A 41 7.68 -10.57 -14.75
C ALA A 41 8.67 -9.76 -15.60
N ALA A 42 8.36 -8.49 -15.91
CA ALA A 42 9.27 -7.62 -16.64
C ALA A 42 10.49 -7.20 -15.82
N LEU A 43 10.32 -6.95 -14.52
CA LEU A 43 11.42 -6.68 -13.60
C LEU A 43 12.38 -7.86 -13.55
N HIS A 44 11.86 -9.08 -13.40
CA HIS A 44 12.66 -10.29 -13.36
C HIS A 44 13.43 -10.52 -14.67
N ARG A 45 12.78 -10.30 -15.82
CA ARG A 45 13.46 -10.35 -17.13
C ARG A 45 14.60 -9.36 -17.20
N TYR A 46 14.37 -8.10 -16.84
CA TYR A 46 15.42 -7.08 -16.82
C TYR A 46 16.57 -7.42 -15.86
N GLN A 47 16.28 -8.01 -14.71
CA GLN A 47 17.31 -8.44 -13.76
C GLN A 47 18.20 -9.56 -14.32
N ILE A 48 17.64 -10.46 -15.13
CA ILE A 48 18.39 -11.53 -15.79
C ILE A 48 19.18 -11.01 -16.98
N THR A 49 18.56 -10.20 -17.84
CA THR A 49 19.17 -9.80 -19.13
C THR A 49 20.05 -8.56 -19.03
N GLY A 50 19.74 -7.64 -18.12
CA GLY A 50 20.37 -6.32 -18.05
C GLY A 50 20.10 -5.41 -19.26
N SER A 51 19.24 -5.84 -20.20
CA SER A 51 19.01 -5.16 -21.48
C SER A 51 18.22 -3.85 -21.33
N GLU A 52 18.59 -2.84 -22.10
CA GLU A 52 17.86 -1.56 -22.14
C GLU A 52 16.42 -1.73 -22.67
N ASN A 53 16.19 -2.69 -23.56
CA ASN A 53 14.85 -2.94 -24.09
C ASN A 53 13.93 -3.51 -22.99
N ASP A 54 14.46 -4.42 -22.17
CA ASP A 54 13.74 -4.96 -21.02
C ASP A 54 13.53 -3.89 -19.93
N LYS A 55 14.49 -2.97 -19.76
CA LYS A 55 14.33 -1.80 -18.88
C LYS A 55 13.15 -0.93 -19.31
N LYS A 56 13.03 -0.60 -20.60
CA LYS A 56 11.90 0.17 -21.14
C LYS A 56 10.58 -0.55 -20.86
N SER A 57 10.50 -1.84 -21.20
CA SER A 57 9.32 -2.67 -20.95
C SER A 57 8.93 -2.71 -19.46
N MET A 58 9.90 -2.83 -18.56
CA MET A 58 9.69 -2.81 -17.12
C MET A 58 9.14 -1.45 -16.65
N VAL A 59 9.73 -0.33 -17.11
CA VAL A 59 9.29 1.02 -16.73
C VAL A 59 7.86 1.28 -17.18
N ASP A 60 7.50 0.89 -18.39
CA ASP A 60 6.14 1.06 -18.92
C ASP A 60 5.12 0.24 -18.12
N ARG A 61 5.44 -1.02 -17.82
CA ARG A 61 4.56 -1.88 -17.00
C ARG A 61 4.41 -1.36 -15.57
N LYS A 62 5.50 -0.84 -14.98
CA LYS A 62 5.45 -0.17 -13.67
C LYS A 62 4.54 1.06 -13.71
N LYS A 63 4.66 1.89 -14.75
CA LYS A 63 3.84 3.09 -14.92
C LYS A 63 2.36 2.75 -15.01
N ASN A 64 2.01 1.71 -15.77
CA ASN A 64 0.62 1.26 -15.90
C ASN A 64 0.06 0.77 -14.56
N TYR A 65 0.84 -0.02 -13.81
CA TYR A 65 0.46 -0.46 -12.48
C TYR A 65 0.26 0.72 -11.51
N ASP A 66 1.24 1.63 -11.42
CA ASP A 66 1.18 2.81 -10.56
C ASP A 66 -0.02 3.72 -10.90
N LEU A 67 -0.34 3.86 -12.20
CA LEU A 67 -1.51 4.62 -12.66
C LEU A 67 -2.82 3.94 -12.24
N LYS A 68 -2.95 2.62 -12.41
CA LYS A 68 -4.14 1.87 -11.97
C LYS A 68 -4.36 2.04 -10.46
N LEU A 69 -3.30 1.93 -9.65
CA LEU A 69 -3.40 2.14 -8.20
C LEU A 69 -3.89 3.54 -7.85
N ARG A 70 -3.38 4.56 -8.54
CA ARG A 70 -3.81 5.95 -8.33
C ARG A 70 -5.28 6.14 -8.68
N ASN A 71 -5.76 5.51 -9.74
CA ASN A 71 -7.16 5.57 -10.15
C ASN A 71 -8.07 4.84 -9.15
N LEU A 72 -7.68 3.66 -8.65
CA LEU A 72 -8.43 2.95 -7.62
C LEU A 72 -8.60 3.79 -6.35
N LYS A 73 -7.53 4.46 -5.90
CA LYS A 73 -7.62 5.38 -4.76
C LYS A 73 -8.58 6.53 -5.00
N ARG A 74 -8.54 7.13 -6.20
CA ARG A 74 -9.47 8.21 -6.56
C ARG A 74 -10.92 7.73 -6.59
N ASN A 75 -11.17 6.58 -7.19
CA ASN A 75 -12.52 6.01 -7.31
C ASN A 75 -13.09 5.68 -5.94
N THR A 76 -12.33 4.97 -5.09
CA THR A 76 -12.77 4.63 -3.73
C THR A 76 -13.05 5.88 -2.88
N VAL A 77 -12.25 6.93 -3.00
CA VAL A 77 -12.51 8.22 -2.34
C VAL A 77 -13.77 8.90 -2.90
N ALA A 78 -13.94 8.90 -4.22
CA ALA A 78 -15.13 9.48 -4.87
C ALA A 78 -16.42 8.74 -4.46
N GLU A 79 -16.39 7.41 -4.44
CA GLU A 79 -17.49 6.56 -3.96
C GLU A 79 -17.80 6.82 -2.48
N TYR A 80 -16.77 6.93 -1.63
CA TYR A 80 -16.94 7.24 -0.21
C TYR A 80 -17.59 8.62 -0.01
N ILE A 81 -17.16 9.65 -0.74
CA ILE A 81 -17.75 10.99 -0.65
C ILE A 81 -19.19 10.98 -1.18
N THR A 82 -19.47 10.24 -2.25
CA THR A 82 -20.79 10.19 -2.89
C THR A 82 -21.82 9.44 -2.04
N SER A 83 -21.40 8.35 -1.38
CA SER A 83 -22.23 7.52 -0.51
C SER A 83 -22.37 8.06 0.93
N ALA A 84 -21.59 9.07 1.31
CA ALA A 84 -21.66 9.65 2.65
C ALA A 84 -22.91 10.50 2.84
N ASP A 85 -23.57 10.30 3.99
CA ASP A 85 -24.70 11.11 4.45
C ASP A 85 -24.31 12.60 4.61
N ASN A 86 -23.11 12.86 5.14
CA ASN A 86 -22.52 14.19 5.21
C ASN A 86 -21.26 14.30 4.32
N LYS A 87 -21.46 14.80 3.10
CA LYS A 87 -20.41 14.94 2.08
C LYS A 87 -19.29 15.90 2.50
N SER A 88 -19.64 17.02 3.11
CA SER A 88 -18.65 18.01 3.58
C SER A 88 -17.73 17.42 4.64
N LYS A 89 -18.29 16.65 5.58
CA LYS A 89 -17.51 15.93 6.59
C LYS A 89 -16.62 14.86 5.96
N ALA A 90 -17.16 14.06 5.03
CA ALA A 90 -16.40 13.03 4.31
C ALA A 90 -15.19 13.61 3.56
N ILE A 91 -15.36 14.76 2.89
CA ILE A 91 -14.27 15.48 2.22
C ILE A 91 -13.18 15.89 3.23
N TRP A 92 -13.58 16.49 4.35
CA TRP A 92 -12.64 16.91 5.39
C TRP A 92 -11.89 15.72 6.02
N GLU A 93 -12.55 14.58 6.21
CA GLU A 93 -11.91 13.34 6.69
C GLU A 93 -10.85 12.84 5.72
N VAL A 94 -11.12 12.84 4.41
CA VAL A 94 -10.13 12.47 3.37
C VAL A 94 -8.94 13.43 3.40
N ILE A 95 -9.17 14.75 3.43
CA ILE A 95 -8.10 15.75 3.45
C ILE A 95 -7.22 15.59 4.71
N ASN A 96 -7.85 15.39 5.87
CA ASN A 96 -7.13 15.26 7.13
C ASN A 96 -6.32 13.96 7.21
N THR A 97 -6.84 12.86 6.69
CA THR A 97 -6.10 11.59 6.64
C THR A 97 -4.88 11.70 5.73
N GLU A 98 -5.00 12.31 4.55
CA GLU A 98 -3.86 12.56 3.66
C GLU A 98 -2.77 13.44 4.31
N LYS A 99 -3.17 14.51 5.01
CA LYS A 99 -2.22 15.39 5.72
C LYS A 99 -1.47 14.66 6.83
N GLN A 100 -2.15 13.82 7.61
CA GLN A 100 -1.52 13.06 8.70
C GLN A 100 -0.53 12.00 8.18
N CYS A 101 -0.83 11.35 7.05
CA CYS A 101 0.08 10.37 6.46
C CYS A 101 1.38 10.98 5.98
N LYS A 102 1.32 12.20 5.41
CA LYS A 102 2.53 12.96 5.03
C LYS A 102 3.40 13.29 6.24
N GLN A 103 2.78 13.71 7.35
CA GLN A 103 3.53 14.03 8.58
C GLN A 103 4.18 12.80 9.22
N ARG A 104 3.58 11.62 9.06
CA ARG A 104 4.06 10.38 9.69
C ARG A 104 5.00 9.55 8.82
N ASN A 105 5.31 9.98 7.59
CA ASN A 105 5.98 9.13 6.58
C ASN A 105 5.34 7.73 6.49
N GLN A 106 4.02 7.65 6.66
CA GLN A 106 3.27 6.40 6.66
C GLN A 106 2.44 6.28 5.38
N ILE A 107 2.37 5.06 4.85
CA ILE A 107 1.54 4.74 3.70
C ILE A 107 0.07 4.80 4.16
N CYS A 108 -0.68 5.79 3.63
CA CYS A 108 -2.13 5.82 3.73
C CYS A 108 -2.72 4.76 2.80
N ASN A 109 -3.47 3.82 3.38
CA ASN A 109 -4.24 2.80 2.68
C ASN A 109 -5.62 3.36 2.33
#